data_AF-A0A4R9VIY1-F1
#
_entry.id   AF-A0A4R9VIY1-F1
#
_cell.length_a   1.000
_cell.length_b   1.000
_cell.length_c   1.000
_cell.angle_alpha   90.00
_cell.angle_beta   90.00
_cell.angle_gamma   90.00
#
_symmetry.space_group_name_H-M   'P 1'
#
loop_
_entity.id
_entity.type
_entity.pdbx_description
1 polymer ?
#
loop_
_entity_poly.entity_id
_entity_poly.type
_entity_poly.pdbx_seq_one_letter_code
_entity_poly.pdbx_strand_id
1 'polypeptide(L)'
;QSVRFGGSDWKLTDLRGAFGMSNLPPDAVPVLADFSVKVGDPDLQKLWLGCKVMLIDAEGRRWSPTSAVSLKAPGDVHTCVSAIFSGAKSGDAVNLRETFLVPKEATKSIRPAVG
;
A
#
# COMPACT_ATOMS: atom_id res chain seq x y z
N GLN A 1 0.82 -5.72 -13.65
CA GLN A 1 -0.24 -4.85 -14.23
C GLN A 1 -0.16 -3.51 -13.53
N SER A 2 -0.33 -2.40 -14.26
CA SER A 2 -0.33 -1.06 -13.67
C SER A 2 -1.73 -0.45 -13.71
N VAL A 3 -2.04 0.41 -12.74
CA VAL A 3 -3.31 1.14 -12.64
C VAL A 3 -2.99 2.63 -12.64
N ARG A 4 -3.80 3.42 -13.35
CA ARG A 4 -3.67 4.88 -13.37
C ARG A 4 -4.50 5.49 -12.23
N PHE A 5 -3.84 6.22 -11.34
CA PHE A 5 -4.48 6.93 -10.23
C PHE A 5 -3.72 8.21 -9.89
N GLY A 6 -4.44 9.30 -9.60
CA GLY A 6 -3.84 10.55 -9.14
C GLY A 6 -2.76 11.10 -10.07
N GLY A 7 -2.96 11.02 -11.39
CA GLY A 7 -1.96 11.49 -12.37
C GLY A 7 -0.72 10.60 -12.52
N SER A 8 -0.68 9.43 -11.89
CA SER A 8 0.51 8.56 -11.82
C SER A 8 0.19 7.11 -12.16
N ASP A 9 1.19 6.37 -12.62
CA ASP A 9 1.07 4.94 -12.95
C ASP A 9 1.57 4.09 -11.77
N TRP A 10 0.63 3.38 -11.14
CA TRP A 10 0.86 2.57 -9.96
C TRP A 10 1.08 1.12 -10.36
N LYS A 11 2.19 0.52 -9.95
CA LYS A 11 2.49 -0.89 -10.16
C LYS A 11 2.68 -1.58 -8.83
N LEU A 12 1.85 -2.58 -8.53
CA LEU A 12 2.11 -3.52 -7.44
C LEU A 12 3.39 -4.31 -7.77
N THR A 13 4.38 -4.20 -6.90
CA THR A 13 5.66 -4.91 -7.03
C THR A 13 5.72 -6.14 -6.14
N ASP A 14 5.09 -6.10 -4.97
CA ASP A 14 4.98 -7.24 -4.08
C ASP A 14 3.72 -7.18 -3.20
N LEU A 15 3.19 -8.35 -2.83
CA LEU A 15 2.11 -8.53 -1.87
C LEU A 15 2.40 -9.76 -1.03
N ARG A 16 2.71 -9.56 0.24
CA ARG A 16 3.15 -10.66 1.12
C ARG A 16 2.58 -10.57 2.52
N GLY A 17 2.23 -11.73 3.07
CA GLY A 17 1.90 -11.87 4.49
C GLY A 17 3.16 -12.08 5.35
N ALA A 18 3.24 -11.40 6.48
CA ALA A 18 4.25 -11.60 7.51
C ALA A 18 3.69 -12.53 8.60
N PHE A 19 3.89 -13.83 8.44
CA PHE A 19 3.38 -14.86 9.34
C PHE A 19 4.31 -15.08 10.55
N GLY A 20 3.74 -15.64 11.63
CA GLY A 20 4.54 -16.12 12.77
C GLY A 20 4.95 -15.04 13.77
N MET A 21 4.33 -13.86 13.74
CA MET A 21 4.56 -12.83 14.75
C MET A 21 3.81 -13.17 16.04
N SER A 22 4.56 -13.33 17.13
CA SER A 22 4.04 -13.78 18.44
C SER A 22 3.26 -12.70 19.21
N ASN A 23 3.36 -11.44 18.80
CA ASN A 23 2.71 -10.30 19.45
C ASN A 23 1.34 -9.95 18.85
N LEU A 24 0.77 -10.81 18.00
CA LEU A 24 -0.51 -10.60 17.33
C LEU A 24 -1.52 -11.69 17.67
N PRO A 25 -2.83 -11.40 17.57
CA PRO A 25 -3.85 -12.44 17.67
C PRO A 25 -3.57 -13.62 16.71
N PRO A 26 -3.87 -14.87 17.10
CA PRO A 26 -3.46 -16.07 16.33
C PRO A 26 -3.91 -16.09 14.87
N ASP A 27 -5.08 -15.49 14.59
CA ASP A 27 -5.67 -15.45 13.24
C ASP A 27 -5.41 -14.15 12.49
N ALA A 28 -4.64 -13.23 13.07
CA ALA A 28 -4.31 -11.95 12.45
C ALA A 28 -2.95 -12.01 11.75
N VAL A 29 -2.93 -11.68 10.47
CA VAL A 29 -1.74 -11.70 9.63
C VAL A 29 -1.48 -10.31 9.07
N PRO A 30 -0.32 -9.72 9.34
CA PRO A 30 0.05 -8.49 8.66
C PRO A 30 0.36 -8.75 7.21
N VAL A 31 -0.13 -7.89 6.34
CA VAL A 31 0.11 -7.95 4.91
C VAL A 31 0.77 -6.66 4.47
N LEU A 32 1.83 -6.78 3.68
CA LEU A 32 2.54 -5.66 3.08
C LEU A 32 2.19 -5.62 1.61
N ALA A 33 1.74 -4.46 1.14
CA ALA A 33 1.53 -4.18 -0.28
C ALA A 33 2.56 -3.14 -0.71
N ASP A 34 3.50 -3.56 -1.57
CA ASP A 34 4.57 -2.70 -2.08
C ASP A 34 4.24 -2.25 -3.50
N PHE A 35 4.40 -0.95 -3.75
CA PHE A 35 4.17 -0.35 -5.06
C PHE A 35 5.42 0.39 -5.53
N SER A 36 5.60 0.40 -6.84
CA SER A 36 6.42 1.39 -7.52
C SER A 36 5.49 2.28 -8.33
N VAL A 37 5.54 3.59 -8.08
CA VAL A 37 4.66 4.57 -8.69
C VAL A 37 5.49 5.49 -9.57
N LYS A 38 5.21 5.49 -10.87
CA LYS A 38 5.81 6.45 -11.80
C LYS A 38 4.97 7.71 -11.81
N VAL A 39 5.56 8.81 -11.36
CA VAL A 39 4.89 10.11 -11.27
C VAL A 39 4.71 10.68 -12.67
N GLY A 40 3.46 10.94 -13.05
CA GLY A 40 3.15 11.64 -14.30
C GLY A 40 2.99 13.13 -14.04
N ASP A 41 2.00 13.47 -13.21
CA ASP A 41 1.74 14.83 -12.76
C ASP A 41 2.33 15.06 -11.34
N PRO A 42 3.22 16.04 -11.16
CA PRO A 42 3.88 16.28 -9.88
C PRO A 42 3.04 17.03 -8.84
N ASP A 43 1.80 17.47 -9.12
CA ASP A 43 0.91 18.10 -8.13
C ASP A 43 0.29 17.07 -7.16
N LEU A 44 1.16 16.31 -6.47
CA LEU A 44 0.77 15.19 -5.60
C LEU A 44 -0.10 15.64 -4.43
N GLN A 45 0.15 16.83 -3.88
CA GLN A 45 -0.64 17.41 -2.78
C GLN A 45 -2.10 17.60 -3.15
N LYS A 46 -2.38 17.92 -4.42
CA LYS A 46 -3.74 18.02 -4.93
C LYS A 46 -4.28 16.68 -5.37
N LEU A 47 -3.50 15.91 -6.14
CA LEU A 47 -3.99 14.72 -6.85
C LEU A 47 -4.12 13.48 -5.98
N TRP A 48 -3.33 13.39 -4.91
CA TRP A 48 -3.32 12.26 -3.99
C TRP A 48 -3.91 12.64 -2.64
N LEU A 49 -4.56 13.82 -2.55
CA LEU A 49 -5.27 14.23 -1.35
C LEU A 49 -6.35 13.20 -1.00
N GLY A 50 -6.22 12.58 0.17
CA GLY A 50 -7.13 11.52 0.59
C GLY A 50 -6.89 10.17 -0.08
N CYS A 51 -5.71 9.95 -0.68
CA CYS A 51 -5.31 8.66 -1.23
C CYS A 51 -5.54 7.51 -0.26
N LYS A 52 -6.16 6.45 -0.77
CA LYS A 52 -6.44 5.22 -0.04
C LYS A 52 -5.95 4.02 -0.84
N VAL A 53 -5.03 3.27 -0.23
CA VAL A 53 -4.78 1.89 -0.64
C VAL A 53 -5.60 0.98 0.27
N MET A 54 -6.35 0.05 -0.31
CA MET A 54 -7.14 -0.94 0.44
C MET A 54 -6.78 -2.34 -0.02
N LEU A 55 -6.92 -3.31 0.87
CA LEU A 55 -7.02 -4.72 0.48
C LEU A 55 -8.49 -5.11 0.35
N ILE A 56 -8.80 -5.89 -0.69
CA ILE A 56 -10.13 -6.41 -0.96
C ILE A 56 -10.01 -7.91 -1.22
N ASP A 57 -10.78 -8.75 -0.52
CA ASP A 57 -10.81 -10.20 -0.77
C ASP A 57 -11.87 -10.59 -1.81
N ALA A 58 -11.96 -11.89 -2.11
CA ALA A 58 -12.93 -12.41 -3.08
C ALA A 58 -14.40 -12.22 -2.64
N GLU A 59 -14.66 -12.03 -1.35
CA GLU A 59 -15.99 -11.78 -0.78
C GLU A 59 -16.34 -10.29 -0.75
N GLY A 60 -15.38 -9.42 -1.13
CA GLY A 60 -15.56 -7.97 -1.15
C GLY A 60 -15.34 -7.31 0.21
N ARG A 61 -14.86 -8.04 1.23
CA ARG A 61 -14.42 -7.45 2.51
C ARG A 61 -13.24 -6.54 2.25
N ARG A 62 -13.15 -5.43 2.98
CA ARG A 62 -12.14 -4.39 2.77
C ARG A 62 -11.36 -4.10 4.05
N TRP A 63 -10.06 -3.89 3.90
CA TRP A 63 -9.17 -3.47 4.98
C TRP A 63 -8.41 -2.22 4.58
N SER A 64 -8.41 -1.25 5.50
CA SER A 64 -7.56 -0.06 5.43
C SER A 64 -6.16 -0.36 5.99
N PRO A 65 -5.14 0.41 5.61
CA PRO A 65 -3.82 0.31 6.21
C PRO A 65 -3.88 0.62 7.71
N THR A 66 -2.96 0.04 8.47
CA THR A 66 -2.86 0.21 9.92
C THR A 66 -1.46 0.62 10.33
N SER A 67 -1.38 1.49 11.34
CA SER A 67 -0.14 1.82 12.05
C SER A 67 0.10 0.95 13.28
N ALA A 68 -0.85 0.08 13.65
CA ALA A 68 -0.73 -0.80 14.83
C ALA A 68 0.39 -1.83 14.70
N VAL A 69 0.79 -2.14 13.46
CA VAL A 69 1.93 -3.00 13.16
C VAL A 69 2.88 -2.21 12.27
N SER A 70 4.06 -1.93 12.79
CA SER A 70 5.13 -1.29 12.02
C SER A 70 6.18 -2.33 11.68
N LEU A 71 6.29 -2.64 10.40
CA LEU A 71 7.36 -3.49 9.86
C LEU A 71 8.41 -2.58 9.25
N LYS A 72 9.68 -2.84 9.57
CA LYS A 72 10.80 -2.02 9.11
C LYS A 72 10.79 -1.93 7.58
N ALA A 73 10.71 -0.71 7.07
CA ALA A 73 10.87 -0.41 5.65
C ALA A 73 12.25 0.22 5.40
N PRO A 74 12.80 0.10 4.17
CA PRO A 74 13.91 0.93 3.73
C PRO A 74 13.58 2.43 3.86
N GLY A 75 14.60 3.28 4.04
CA GLY A 75 14.40 4.71 4.34
C GLY A 75 13.80 5.54 3.18
N ASP A 76 13.83 5.02 1.96
CA ASP A 76 13.28 5.61 0.74
C ASP A 76 11.85 5.14 0.42
N VAL A 77 11.22 4.38 1.32
CA VAL A 77 9.86 3.86 1.13
C VAL A 77 8.85 4.71 1.89
N HIS A 78 7.83 5.16 1.16
CA HIS A 78 6.77 6.01 1.68
C HIS A 78 5.47 5.21 1.92
N THR A 79 4.55 5.77 2.71
CA THR A 79 3.14 5.41 2.60
C THR A 79 2.50 6.30 1.53
N CYS A 80 1.28 6.01 1.08
CA CYS A 80 0.62 6.90 0.15
C CYS A 80 0.50 8.33 0.71
N VAL A 81 0.18 8.44 2.01
CA VAL A 81 0.04 9.74 2.68
C VAL A 81 1.37 10.48 2.77
N SER A 82 2.48 9.81 3.10
CA SER A 82 3.77 10.51 3.19
C SER A 82 4.37 10.82 1.81
N ALA A 83 4.05 10.02 0.78
CA ALA A 83 4.49 10.24 -0.59
C ALA A 83 3.97 11.57 -1.19
N ILE A 84 2.83 12.06 -0.70
CA ILE A 84 2.28 13.39 -1.05
C ILE A 84 3.33 14.51 -0.85
N PHE A 85 4.18 14.38 0.15
CA PHE A 85 5.20 15.36 0.53
C PHE A 85 6.61 14.97 0.08
N SER A 86 6.75 13.98 -0.81
CA SER A 86 8.06 13.49 -1.28
C SER A 86 8.84 14.52 -2.11
N GLY A 87 8.16 15.49 -2.72
CA GLY A 87 8.78 16.43 -3.67
C GLY A 87 9.12 15.79 -5.03
N ALA A 88 8.55 14.61 -5.33
CA ALA A 88 8.79 13.90 -6.58
C ALA A 88 8.32 14.70 -7.80
N LYS A 89 9.08 14.60 -8.89
CA LYS A 89 8.86 15.29 -10.16
C LYS A 89 8.26 14.33 -11.19
N SER A 90 7.75 14.89 -12.28
CA SER A 90 7.31 14.09 -13.43
C SER A 90 8.45 13.20 -13.93
N GLY A 91 8.15 11.91 -14.10
CA GLY A 91 9.10 10.88 -14.50
C GLY A 91 9.73 10.10 -13.35
N ASP A 92 9.73 10.65 -12.12
CA ASP A 92 10.32 9.99 -10.95
C ASP A 92 9.57 8.71 -10.59
N ALA A 93 10.29 7.76 -9.97
CA ALA A 93 9.72 6.57 -9.38
C ALA A 93 9.72 6.69 -7.85
N VAL A 94 8.55 6.58 -7.23
CA VAL A 94 8.37 6.59 -5.78
C VAL A 94 8.00 5.17 -5.33
N ASN A 95 8.72 4.65 -4.35
CA ASN A 95 8.44 3.34 -3.74
C ASN A 95 7.52 3.52 -2.54
N LEU A 96 6.43 2.77 -2.52
CA LEU A 96 5.44 2.83 -1.45
C LEU A 96 5.27 1.46 -0.80
N ARG A 97 4.96 1.47 0.50
CA ARG A 97 4.55 0.29 1.26
C ARG A 97 3.40 0.65 2.17
N GLU A 98 2.33 -0.11 2.06
CA GLU A 98 1.19 -0.06 2.98
C GLU A 98 1.14 -1.35 3.78
N THR A 99 0.85 -1.24 5.07
CA THR A 99 0.74 -2.38 5.99
C THR A 99 -0.69 -2.54 6.45
N PHE A 100 -1.20 -3.75 6.38
CA PHE A 100 -2.56 -4.12 6.75
C PHE A 100 -2.53 -5.18 7.84
N LEU A 101 -3.62 -5.32 8.58
CA LEU A 101 -3.85 -6.48 9.44
C LEU A 101 -5.13 -7.15 8.97
N VAL A 102 -5.03 -8.38 8.49
CA VAL A 102 -6.16 -9.13 7.94
C VAL A 102 -6.27 -10.50 8.60
N PRO A 103 -7.46 -11.11 8.60
CA PRO A 103 -7.60 -12.51 8.97
C PRO A 103 -6.79 -13.44 8.06
N LYS A 104 -6.23 -14.52 8.62
CA LYS A 104 -5.37 -15.48 7.90
C LYS A 104 -6.03 -16.04 6.64
N GLU A 105 -7.33 -16.33 6.67
CA GLU A 105 -8.06 -16.89 5.54
C GLU A 105 -8.19 -15.88 4.37
N ALA A 106 -8.28 -14.59 4.66
CA ALA A 106 -8.37 -13.54 3.65
C ALA A 106 -7.12 -13.48 2.77
N THR A 107 -5.95 -13.80 3.32
CA THR A 107 -4.64 -13.73 2.63
C THR A 107 -4.60 -14.52 1.31
N LYS A 108 -5.47 -15.53 1.15
CA LYS A 108 -5.54 -16.39 -0.04
C LYS A 108 -6.12 -15.69 -1.28
N SER A 109 -6.87 -14.60 -1.09
CA SER A 109 -7.63 -13.97 -2.18
C SER A 109 -7.56 -12.45 -2.22
N ILE A 110 -6.94 -11.83 -1.21
CA ILE A 110 -6.76 -10.38 -1.15
C ILE A 110 -6.04 -9.83 -2.37
N ARG A 111 -6.49 -8.67 -2.80
CA ARG A 111 -5.90 -7.87 -3.87
C ARG A 111 -5.88 -6.42 -3.43
N PRO A 112 -4.84 -5.66 -3.77
CA PRO A 112 -4.82 -4.24 -3.50
C PRO A 112 -5.68 -3.47 -4.49
N ALA A 113 -6.26 -2.38 -4.02
CA ALA A 113 -6.92 -1.35 -4.81
C ALA A 113 -6.43 0.03 -4.35
N VAL A 114 -6.35 0.98 -5.28
CA VAL A 114 -5.95 2.37 -5.02
C VAL A 114 -7.09 3.29 -5.45
N GLY A 115 -7.42 4.30 -4.65
CA GLY A 115 -8.48 5.26 -4.91
C GLY A 115 -8.42 6.52 -4.07
#